data_AF-A0A937XJC4-F1
#
_entry.id   AF-A0A937XJC4-F1
#
_cell.length_a   1.000
_cell.length_b   1.000
_cell.length_c   1.000
_cell.angle_alpha   90.00
_cell.angle_beta   90.00
_cell.angle_gamma   90.00
#
_symmetry.space_group_name_H-M   'P 1'
#
loop_
_entity.id
_entity.type
_entity.pdbx_description
1 polymer ?
#
loop_
_entity_poly.entity_id
_entity_poly.type
_entity_poly.pdbx_seq_one_letter_code
_entity_poly.pdbx_strand_id
1 'polypeptide(L)'
;MSSRRTSGAKSHSDSSCLEDMTLLIVALLFSQPTPASPKPESTAARPAPNADQHAIGEEVIKGETEVKIEDTKLFLPPQIDPFSPVNELLTPESYVLDEALHYSVDSLTIPQYFAHSSFLRIPTERNFIYGDMMVFLPTFEQRVSTWDLEVSNSLGEAVRRIARKGQPPAVITWDGKTDSGEPIAPGEVYSFTFNAYDAQGNQTRIPGTPQRVNGLVQEAGGEWVVSIAADMIFTEGGAQLLERATPRLDEAANVVKEKLKSQVVVYVYTELERLSAERCRVIEAELNRRVVLPPGALSVVPRFVPGLQPKLSKIEIRIL
;
A
#
# COMPACT_ATOMS: atom_id res chain seq x y z
N MET A 1 21.26 -42.79 37.04
CA MET A 1 21.80 -43.94 36.29
C MET A 1 20.99 -44.10 35.01
N SER A 2 21.70 -44.16 33.89
CA SER A 2 21.35 -44.64 32.53
C SER A 2 20.12 -44.05 31.82
N SER A 3 20.20 -43.26 30.74
CA SER A 3 20.78 -43.51 29.40
C SER A 3 20.13 -44.65 28.61
N ARG A 4 19.44 -44.30 27.51
CA ARG A 4 19.59 -44.76 26.10
C ARG A 4 18.44 -44.14 25.27
N ARG A 5 18.62 -43.26 24.27
CA ARG A 5 19.22 -43.38 22.91
C ARG A 5 18.63 -44.50 22.04
N THR A 6 17.92 -44.10 20.98
CA THR A 6 17.96 -44.59 19.56
C THR A 6 17.03 -43.68 18.72
N SER A 7 17.56 -42.79 17.85
CA SER A 7 17.80 -42.92 16.39
C SER A 7 16.53 -43.11 15.54
N GLY A 8 16.11 -42.14 14.74
CA GLY A 8 16.46 -41.95 13.30
C GLY A 8 15.12 -41.79 12.55
N ALA A 9 14.91 -40.94 11.55
CA ALA A 9 15.70 -40.71 10.36
C ALA A 9 15.43 -39.32 9.75
N LYS A 10 16.52 -38.71 9.24
CA LYS A 10 16.51 -37.63 8.25
C LYS A 10 16.30 -38.25 6.86
N SER A 11 15.55 -37.59 6.00
CA SER A 11 15.58 -37.80 4.55
C SER A 11 15.89 -36.46 3.86
N HIS A 12 17.14 -36.34 3.41
CA HIS A 12 17.60 -35.44 2.37
C HIS A 12 18.24 -36.33 1.30
N SER A 13 17.80 -36.17 0.07
CA SER A 13 18.48 -36.53 -1.18
C SER A 13 17.66 -35.86 -2.30
N ASP A 14 18.13 -34.75 -2.85
CA ASP A 14 18.98 -34.70 -4.05
C ASP A 14 18.26 -35.20 -5.31
N SER A 15 17.96 -34.27 -6.22
CA SER A 15 18.16 -34.50 -7.66
C SER A 15 18.32 -33.15 -8.36
N SER A 16 19.56 -32.88 -8.77
CA SER A 16 19.97 -31.91 -9.77
C SER A 16 19.83 -32.50 -11.19
N CYS A 17 19.99 -31.62 -12.18
CA CYS A 17 20.29 -31.85 -13.60
C CYS A 17 19.13 -32.13 -14.57
N LEU A 18 18.91 -31.15 -15.45
CA LEU A 18 18.97 -31.24 -16.93
C LEU A 18 18.90 -29.79 -17.44
N GLU A 19 20.04 -29.19 -17.80
CA GLU A 19 20.58 -29.13 -19.18
C GLU A 19 19.72 -28.24 -20.09
N ASP A 20 20.18 -27.03 -20.37
CA ASP A 20 20.93 -26.68 -21.59
C ASP A 20 20.01 -26.55 -22.81
N MET A 21 19.71 -25.32 -23.21
CA MET A 21 19.51 -25.05 -24.64
C MET A 21 19.84 -23.60 -24.98
N THR A 22 21.08 -23.43 -25.41
CA THR A 22 21.62 -22.24 -26.06
C THR A 22 21.32 -22.29 -27.57
N LEU A 23 21.07 -21.10 -28.14
CA LEU A 23 21.22 -20.71 -29.55
C LEU A 23 20.15 -21.11 -30.59
N LEU A 24 19.39 -20.11 -31.06
CA LEU A 24 19.22 -19.91 -32.50
C LEU A 24 19.09 -18.40 -32.79
N ILE A 25 20.20 -17.79 -33.20
CA ILE A 25 20.25 -16.46 -33.80
C ILE A 25 19.97 -16.64 -35.29
N VAL A 26 18.87 -16.09 -35.79
CA VAL A 26 18.64 -15.90 -37.23
C VAL A 26 18.64 -14.42 -37.51
N ALA A 27 19.70 -13.98 -38.21
CA ALA A 27 19.81 -12.66 -38.79
C ALA A 27 18.93 -12.56 -40.04
N LEU A 28 18.03 -11.58 -40.07
CA LEU A 28 17.44 -11.06 -41.29
C LEU A 28 17.60 -9.55 -41.29
N LEU A 29 18.67 -9.11 -41.97
CA LEU A 29 18.83 -7.77 -42.52
C LEU A 29 17.68 -7.53 -43.51
N PHE A 30 16.98 -6.40 -43.42
CA PHE A 30 16.63 -5.58 -44.57
C PHE A 30 16.18 -4.17 -44.14
N SER A 31 17.02 -3.20 -44.54
CA SER A 31 16.67 -1.91 -45.12
C SER A 31 15.62 -1.03 -44.43
N GLN A 32 16.11 -0.05 -43.67
CA GLN A 32 15.38 1.19 -43.36
C GLN A 32 15.42 2.12 -44.59
N PRO A 33 14.28 2.61 -45.13
CA PRO A 33 14.30 3.71 -46.08
C PRO A 33 14.51 5.04 -45.35
N THR A 34 15.60 5.71 -45.70
CA THR A 34 15.99 7.05 -45.24
C THR A 34 14.98 8.12 -45.72
N PRO A 35 14.63 9.12 -44.89
CA PRO A 35 13.68 10.17 -45.28
C PRO A 35 14.31 11.15 -46.29
N ALA A 36 13.57 11.43 -47.37
CA ALA A 36 13.93 12.43 -48.36
C ALA A 36 13.55 13.84 -47.87
N SER A 37 14.54 14.73 -47.78
CA SER A 37 14.33 16.18 -47.56
C SER A 37 13.95 16.89 -48.87
N PRO A 38 13.07 17.91 -48.84
CA PRO A 38 12.60 18.62 -50.03
C PRO A 38 13.46 19.85 -50.35
N LYS A 39 13.53 20.23 -51.64
CA LYS A 39 13.91 21.57 -52.12
C LYS A 39 13.38 21.81 -53.55
N PRO A 40 13.29 23.07 -54.03
CA PRO A 40 12.02 23.65 -54.44
C PRO A 40 11.96 24.03 -55.94
N GLU A 41 10.74 24.37 -56.37
CA GLU A 41 10.33 25.25 -57.48
C GLU A 41 11.03 25.13 -58.85
N SER A 42 10.24 24.87 -59.89
CA SER A 42 10.36 25.63 -61.14
C SER A 42 9.04 25.77 -61.87
N THR A 43 8.82 27.01 -62.28
CA THR A 43 7.62 27.64 -62.79
C THR A 43 7.53 27.51 -64.32
N ALA A 44 6.29 27.45 -64.82
CA ALA A 44 5.82 27.90 -66.13
C ALA A 44 6.61 27.50 -67.41
N ALA A 45 5.97 26.63 -68.21
CA ALA A 45 6.26 26.49 -69.63
C ALA A 45 5.64 27.65 -70.43
N ARG A 46 6.46 28.19 -71.34
CA ARG A 46 6.26 29.31 -72.27
C ARG A 46 5.43 28.86 -73.48
N PRO A 47 4.51 29.67 -74.05
CA PRO A 47 3.93 29.36 -75.34
C PRO A 47 4.82 29.89 -76.48
N ALA A 48 4.90 29.16 -77.59
CA ALA A 48 5.52 29.61 -78.83
C ALA A 48 4.42 30.09 -79.81
N PRO A 49 4.64 31.17 -80.58
CA PRO A 49 3.66 31.72 -81.50
C PRO A 49 3.77 31.04 -82.87
N ASN A 50 2.64 30.83 -83.55
CA ASN A 50 2.62 30.53 -84.98
C ASN A 50 2.16 31.77 -85.75
N ALA A 51 2.86 32.08 -86.85
CA ALA A 51 2.33 32.02 -88.21
C ALA A 51 3.02 33.02 -89.15
N ASP A 52 3.30 32.53 -90.36
CA ASP A 52 3.87 33.25 -91.49
C ASP A 52 2.95 34.37 -92.03
N GLN A 53 3.61 35.45 -92.46
CA GLN A 53 3.34 36.35 -93.59
C GLN A 53 1.87 36.68 -93.97
N HIS A 54 1.53 37.94 -93.70
CA HIS A 54 0.64 38.89 -94.41
C HIS A 54 -0.68 38.39 -95.04
N ALA A 55 -1.82 38.78 -94.45
CA ALA A 55 -2.85 39.62 -95.09
C ALA A 55 -3.99 39.93 -94.11
N ILE A 56 -4.61 41.10 -94.30
CA ILE A 56 -5.60 41.74 -93.46
C ILE A 56 -6.99 41.13 -93.76
N GLY A 57 -7.77 40.79 -92.73
CA GLY A 57 -9.18 40.40 -92.88
C GLY A 57 -9.76 39.83 -91.58
N GLU A 58 -10.77 40.49 -91.04
CA GLU A 58 -11.51 40.12 -89.83
C GLU A 58 -12.60 39.10 -90.19
N GLU A 59 -12.62 37.91 -89.58
CA GLU A 59 -13.83 37.08 -89.57
C GLU A 59 -13.89 36.20 -88.31
N VAL A 60 -14.98 36.40 -87.56
CA VAL A 60 -15.32 35.71 -86.32
C VAL A 60 -15.94 34.36 -86.68
N ILE A 61 -15.33 33.26 -86.24
CA ILE A 61 -15.93 31.92 -86.31
C ILE A 61 -16.19 31.44 -84.89
N LYS A 62 -17.46 31.50 -84.46
CA LYS A 62 -17.97 30.80 -83.28
C LYS A 62 -18.24 29.35 -83.67
N GLY A 63 -17.41 28.42 -83.19
CA GLY A 63 -17.71 26.98 -83.23
C GLY A 63 -18.07 26.50 -81.83
N GLU A 64 -19.33 26.12 -81.61
CA GLU A 64 -19.76 25.46 -80.38
C GLU A 64 -19.28 24.00 -80.41
N THR A 65 -18.54 23.58 -79.37
CA THR A 65 -18.04 22.19 -79.23
C THR A 65 -18.84 21.50 -78.14
N GLU A 66 -19.67 20.51 -78.51
CA GLU A 66 -20.32 19.62 -77.54
C GLU A 66 -19.28 18.62 -76.98
N VAL A 67 -18.97 18.76 -75.70
CA VAL A 67 -18.06 17.86 -74.98
C VAL A 67 -18.87 16.72 -74.36
N LYS A 68 -18.67 15.50 -74.85
CA LYS A 68 -19.26 14.29 -74.30
C LYS A 68 -18.43 13.84 -73.09
N ILE A 69 -18.94 14.03 -71.88
CA ILE A 69 -18.25 13.67 -70.63
C ILE A 69 -18.57 12.19 -70.33
N GLU A 70 -17.59 11.31 -70.45
CA GLU A 70 -17.69 9.92 -69.98
C GLU A 70 -17.31 9.85 -68.50
N ASP A 71 -18.32 9.79 -67.63
CA ASP A 71 -18.16 9.67 -66.19
C ASP A 71 -17.98 8.19 -65.79
N THR A 72 -16.75 7.76 -65.55
CA THR A 72 -16.46 6.40 -65.10
C THR A 72 -16.74 6.31 -63.59
N LYS A 73 -17.89 5.76 -63.20
CA LYS A 73 -18.22 5.55 -61.78
C LYS A 73 -17.25 4.54 -61.16
N LEU A 74 -16.41 5.02 -60.25
CA LEU A 74 -15.56 4.20 -59.38
C LEU A 74 -16.43 3.36 -58.44
N PHE A 75 -16.47 2.04 -58.66
CA PHE A 75 -17.13 1.12 -57.73
C PHE A 75 -16.17 0.79 -56.58
N LEU A 76 -16.42 1.37 -55.41
CA LEU A 76 -15.70 1.05 -54.18
C LEU A 76 -16.59 0.10 -53.35
N PRO A 77 -16.24 -1.20 -53.22
CA PRO A 77 -16.96 -2.06 -52.31
C PRO A 77 -16.76 -1.56 -50.87
N PRO A 78 -17.80 -1.59 -50.03
CA PRO A 78 -17.68 -1.18 -48.64
C PRO A 78 -16.72 -2.12 -47.92
N GLN A 79 -15.63 -1.58 -47.38
CA GLN A 79 -14.67 -2.30 -46.54
C GLN A 79 -15.27 -2.42 -45.13
N ILE A 80 -16.32 -3.22 -44.97
CA ILE A 80 -16.87 -3.53 -43.65
C ILE A 80 -16.22 -4.83 -43.20
N ASP A 81 -15.41 -4.75 -42.15
CA ASP A 81 -14.97 -5.92 -41.42
C ASP A 81 -16.14 -6.42 -40.55
N PRO A 82 -16.75 -7.59 -40.86
CA PRO A 82 -17.87 -8.11 -40.09
C PRO A 82 -17.50 -8.47 -38.64
N PHE A 83 -16.21 -8.54 -38.31
CA PHE A 83 -15.73 -8.85 -36.96
C PHE A 83 -15.17 -7.63 -36.23
N SER A 84 -15.22 -6.42 -36.82
CA SER A 84 -14.80 -5.18 -36.16
C SER A 84 -15.37 -5.02 -34.74
N PRO A 85 -16.67 -5.29 -34.46
CA PRO A 85 -17.21 -5.18 -33.11
C PRO A 85 -16.64 -6.19 -32.10
N VAL A 86 -16.21 -7.36 -32.59
CA VAL A 86 -15.64 -8.43 -31.74
C VAL A 86 -14.15 -8.18 -31.54
N ASN A 87 -13.47 -7.69 -32.56
CA ASN A 87 -12.04 -7.37 -32.48
C ASN A 87 -11.79 -6.24 -31.46
N GLU A 88 -12.66 -5.23 -31.36
CA GLU A 88 -12.57 -4.20 -30.30
C GLU A 88 -12.71 -4.77 -28.87
N LEU A 89 -13.46 -5.86 -28.69
CA LEU A 89 -13.59 -6.54 -27.38
C LEU A 89 -12.39 -7.43 -27.05
N LEU A 90 -11.64 -7.86 -28.07
CA LEU A 90 -10.50 -8.77 -27.94
C LEU A 90 -9.15 -8.04 -28.06
N THR A 91 -9.15 -6.76 -28.44
CA THR A 91 -7.93 -5.93 -28.48
C THR A 91 -7.41 -5.69 -27.06
N PRO A 92 -6.15 -6.04 -26.77
CA PRO A 92 -5.54 -5.81 -25.47
C PRO A 92 -5.09 -4.35 -25.36
N GLU A 93 -6.04 -3.41 -25.42
CA GLU A 93 -5.75 -1.99 -25.22
C GLU A 93 -6.38 -1.50 -23.92
N SER A 94 -5.50 -1.22 -22.95
CA SER A 94 -5.74 -0.59 -21.66
C SER A 94 -6.87 -1.19 -20.84
N TYR A 95 -6.50 -1.92 -19.79
CA TYR A 95 -7.36 -2.09 -18.63
C TYR A 95 -7.68 -0.69 -18.07
N VAL A 96 -8.70 -0.02 -18.62
CA VAL A 96 -9.43 0.98 -17.87
C VAL A 96 -10.14 0.16 -16.80
N LEU A 97 -9.61 0.23 -15.58
CA LEU A 97 -10.32 -0.26 -14.40
C LEU A 97 -11.58 0.58 -14.27
N ASP A 98 -12.61 0.21 -15.01
CA ASP A 98 -13.95 0.73 -14.83
C ASP A 98 -14.46 0.11 -13.53
N GLU A 99 -14.34 0.87 -12.44
CA GLU A 99 -14.86 0.49 -11.12
C GLU A 99 -16.30 -0.01 -11.23
N ALA A 100 -17.13 0.60 -12.08
CA ALA A 100 -18.53 0.22 -12.24
C ALA A 100 -18.70 -1.20 -12.81
N LEU A 101 -17.86 -1.59 -13.76
CA LEU A 101 -17.87 -2.93 -14.37
C LEU A 101 -17.36 -3.98 -13.37
N HIS A 102 -16.32 -3.66 -12.60
CA HIS A 102 -15.81 -4.53 -11.54
C HIS A 102 -16.86 -4.78 -10.45
N TYR A 103 -17.55 -3.73 -9.99
CA TYR A 103 -18.65 -3.88 -9.03
C TYR A 103 -19.85 -4.64 -9.60
N SER A 104 -20.19 -4.44 -10.88
CA SER A 104 -21.35 -5.11 -11.48
C SER A 104 -21.16 -6.62 -11.64
N VAL A 105 -19.98 -7.07 -12.09
CA VAL A 105 -19.68 -8.50 -12.26
C VAL A 105 -19.43 -9.15 -10.91
N ASP A 106 -18.67 -8.52 -10.02
CA ASP A 106 -18.42 -9.09 -8.69
C ASP A 106 -19.69 -9.11 -7.83
N SER A 107 -20.59 -8.12 -7.91
CA SER A 107 -21.85 -8.14 -7.16
C SER A 107 -22.84 -9.20 -7.63
N LEU A 108 -22.74 -9.64 -8.89
CA LEU A 108 -23.56 -10.72 -9.45
C LEU A 108 -22.97 -12.10 -9.19
N THR A 109 -21.64 -12.20 -9.07
CA THR A 109 -20.92 -13.49 -8.95
C THR A 109 -20.53 -13.82 -7.52
N ILE A 110 -20.23 -12.80 -6.70
CA ILE A 110 -20.09 -12.94 -5.26
C ILE A 110 -21.50 -12.89 -4.69
N PRO A 111 -21.98 -13.95 -4.03
CA PRO A 111 -23.25 -13.85 -3.32
C PRO A 111 -23.15 -12.68 -2.36
N GLN A 112 -23.99 -11.65 -2.51
CA GLN A 112 -23.93 -10.40 -1.73
C GLN A 112 -23.86 -10.64 -0.20
N TYR A 113 -24.36 -11.80 0.23
CA TYR A 113 -24.26 -12.34 1.58
C TYR A 113 -22.82 -12.53 2.10
N PHE A 114 -21.86 -12.83 1.22
CA PHE A 114 -20.44 -12.92 1.59
C PHE A 114 -19.78 -11.56 1.67
N ALA A 115 -20.09 -10.62 0.77
CA ALA A 115 -19.47 -9.29 0.76
C ALA A 115 -19.76 -8.47 2.03
N HIS A 116 -20.92 -8.69 2.67
CA HIS A 116 -21.34 -7.99 3.90
C HIS A 116 -21.33 -8.90 5.14
N SER A 117 -20.64 -10.04 5.08
CA SER A 117 -20.61 -10.96 6.21
C SER A 117 -19.84 -10.36 7.38
N SER A 118 -20.49 -10.25 8.54
CA SER A 118 -19.88 -9.80 9.80
C SER A 118 -18.73 -10.70 10.28
N PHE A 119 -18.57 -11.89 9.68
CA PHE A 119 -17.44 -12.80 9.93
C PHE A 119 -16.19 -12.45 9.14
N LEU A 120 -16.32 -11.73 8.02
CA LEU A 120 -15.18 -11.40 7.16
C LEU A 120 -14.53 -10.09 7.60
N ARG A 121 -13.22 -9.99 7.31
CA ARG A 121 -12.48 -8.74 7.44
C ARG A 121 -12.93 -7.78 6.34
N ILE A 122 -12.94 -6.48 6.68
CA ILE A 122 -13.23 -5.42 5.70
C ILE A 122 -11.93 -4.68 5.34
N PRO A 123 -11.79 -4.13 4.14
CA PRO A 123 -10.62 -3.33 3.80
C PRO A 123 -10.61 -2.05 4.67
N THR A 124 -9.53 -1.85 5.42
CA THR A 124 -9.31 -0.66 6.26
C THR A 124 -7.92 -0.10 6.02
N GLU A 125 -7.77 1.21 6.10
CA GLU A 125 -6.46 1.84 6.15
C GLU A 125 -5.71 1.39 7.41
N ARG A 126 -4.51 0.84 7.24
CA ARG A 126 -3.67 0.44 8.38
C ARG A 126 -3.11 1.67 9.08
N ASN A 127 -3.60 1.92 10.28
CA ASN A 127 -3.10 2.97 11.16
C ASN A 127 -2.36 2.42 12.37
N PHE A 128 -2.56 1.15 12.71
CA PHE A 128 -1.83 0.53 13.82
C PHE A 128 -0.43 0.10 13.39
N ILE A 129 0.48 0.15 14.35
CA ILE A 129 1.83 -0.35 14.19
C ILE A 129 1.81 -1.87 14.42
N TYR A 130 2.36 -2.61 13.45
CA TYR A 130 2.51 -4.06 13.51
C TYR A 130 4.01 -4.40 13.53
N GLY A 131 4.48 -5.08 14.57
CA GLY A 131 5.90 -5.48 14.64
C GLY A 131 6.82 -4.30 14.90
N ASP A 132 7.70 -3.99 13.93
CA ASP A 132 8.72 -2.95 14.07
C ASP A 132 8.09 -1.55 14.02
N MET A 133 8.12 -0.85 15.16
CA MET A 133 7.66 0.52 15.31
C MET A 133 8.63 1.53 14.69
N MET A 134 9.93 1.28 14.85
CA MET A 134 10.98 2.19 14.40
C MET A 134 11.96 1.44 13.52
N VAL A 135 12.38 2.09 12.46
CA VAL A 135 13.51 1.68 11.63
C VAL A 135 14.50 2.84 11.59
N PHE A 136 15.68 2.62 12.16
CA PHE A 136 16.77 3.58 12.17
C PHE A 136 17.88 3.11 11.23
N LEU A 137 18.24 3.98 10.27
CA LEU A 137 19.21 3.73 9.22
C LEU A 137 20.41 4.67 9.38
N PRO A 138 21.31 4.40 10.34
CA PRO A 138 22.40 5.32 10.58
C PRO A 138 23.45 5.26 9.46
N THR A 139 23.97 6.42 9.09
CA THR A 139 25.11 6.54 8.16
C THR A 139 26.32 7.04 8.92
N PHE A 140 27.46 6.37 8.75
CA PHE A 140 28.71 6.74 9.40
C PHE A 140 29.84 6.82 8.38
N GLU A 141 30.61 7.90 8.46
CA GLU A 141 31.84 8.05 7.68
C GLU A 141 33.04 7.36 8.37
N GLN A 142 32.98 7.23 9.70
CA GLN A 142 34.06 6.71 10.54
C GLN A 142 33.65 5.42 11.26
N ARG A 143 34.67 4.65 11.69
CA ARG A 143 34.46 3.40 12.43
C ARG A 143 33.96 3.68 13.85
N VAL A 144 32.83 3.07 14.20
CA VAL A 144 32.23 3.13 15.53
C VAL A 144 32.76 1.98 16.39
N SER A 145 33.17 2.28 17.62
CA SER A 145 33.68 1.32 18.60
C SER A 145 32.58 0.80 19.53
N THR A 146 31.68 1.68 19.98
CA THR A 146 30.53 1.35 20.82
C THR A 146 29.36 2.27 20.49
N TRP A 147 28.15 1.78 20.64
CA TRP A 147 26.95 2.59 20.44
C TRP A 147 25.85 2.22 21.42
N ASP A 148 24.97 3.17 21.66
CA ASP A 148 23.73 2.98 22.37
C ASP A 148 22.57 3.66 21.66
N LEU A 149 21.42 3.00 21.68
CA LEU A 149 20.13 3.56 21.30
C LEU A 149 19.29 3.67 22.56
N GLU A 150 18.87 4.89 22.87
CA GLU A 150 17.96 5.18 23.97
C GLU A 150 16.63 5.63 23.39
N VAL A 151 15.54 5.00 23.84
CA VAL A 151 14.18 5.43 23.53
C VAL A 151 13.58 6.00 24.81
N SER A 152 13.08 7.23 24.72
CA SER A 152 12.53 7.97 25.84
C SER A 152 11.07 8.34 25.59
N ASN A 153 10.27 8.31 26.64
CA ASN A 153 8.87 8.71 26.62
C ASN A 153 8.73 10.25 26.66
N SER A 154 7.49 10.76 26.74
CA SER A 154 7.22 12.21 26.74
C SER A 154 7.72 12.93 28.00
N LEU A 155 7.97 12.19 29.09
CA LEU A 155 8.54 12.68 30.34
C LEU A 155 10.08 12.65 30.33
N GLY A 156 10.71 12.15 29.26
CA GLY A 156 12.16 11.98 29.17
C GLY A 156 12.68 10.73 29.88
N GLU A 157 11.80 9.84 30.33
CA GLU A 157 12.20 8.57 30.95
C GLU A 157 12.59 7.57 29.87
N ALA A 158 13.74 6.92 30.03
CA ALA A 158 14.19 5.87 29.12
C ALA A 158 13.32 4.62 29.30
N VAL A 159 12.57 4.25 28.27
CA VAL A 159 11.72 3.05 28.25
C VAL A 159 12.44 1.83 27.67
N ARG A 160 13.46 2.08 26.85
CA ARG A 160 14.29 1.06 26.22
C ARG A 160 15.71 1.59 26.06
N ARG A 161 16.70 0.78 26.44
CA ARG A 161 18.11 1.06 26.11
C ARG A 161 18.79 -0.15 25.49
N ILE A 162 19.39 0.05 24.32
CA ILE A 162 20.15 -0.97 23.60
C ILE A 162 21.58 -0.49 23.50
N ALA A 163 22.50 -1.10 24.23
CA ALA A 163 23.93 -0.80 24.15
C ALA A 163 24.71 -2.00 23.57
N ARG A 164 25.53 -1.75 22.55
CA ARG A 164 26.34 -2.77 21.87
C ARG A 164 27.74 -2.25 21.58
N LYS A 165 28.67 -3.19 21.42
CA LYS A 165 30.05 -2.93 20.97
C LYS A 165 30.18 -3.23 19.49
N GLY A 166 31.13 -2.56 18.83
CA GLY A 166 31.42 -2.67 17.41
C GLY A 166 30.58 -1.73 16.55
N GLN A 167 30.72 -1.88 15.24
CA GLN A 167 29.96 -1.09 14.28
C GLN A 167 28.45 -1.39 14.41
N PRO A 168 27.57 -0.39 14.49
CA PRO A 168 26.13 -0.58 14.43
C PRO A 168 25.72 -1.19 13.07
N PRO A 169 24.66 -2.01 13.04
CA PRO A 169 24.12 -2.53 11.80
C PRO A 169 23.53 -1.40 10.94
N ALA A 170 23.42 -1.64 9.64
CA ALA A 170 22.82 -0.69 8.69
C ALA A 170 21.34 -0.40 9.01
N VAL A 171 20.67 -1.34 9.67
CA VAL A 171 19.28 -1.22 10.09
C VAL A 171 19.18 -1.60 11.56
N ILE A 172 18.65 -0.70 12.38
CA ILE A 172 18.28 -0.95 13.77
C ILE A 172 16.77 -0.81 13.87
N THR A 173 16.09 -1.88 14.27
CA THR A 173 14.64 -1.84 14.50
C THR A 173 14.29 -1.92 15.97
N TRP A 174 13.13 -1.36 16.32
CA TRP A 174 12.54 -1.50 17.64
C TRP A 174 11.06 -1.84 17.51
N ASP A 175 10.64 -2.86 18.26
CA ASP A 175 9.32 -3.47 18.20
C ASP A 175 8.27 -2.78 19.08
N GLY A 176 8.62 -1.68 19.75
CA GLY A 176 7.73 -0.96 20.66
C GLY A 176 7.57 -1.64 22.02
N LYS A 177 8.55 -2.45 22.46
CA LYS A 177 8.58 -3.02 23.81
C LYS A 177 9.55 -2.30 24.73
N THR A 178 9.22 -2.22 26.01
CA THR A 178 10.10 -1.69 27.05
C THR A 178 11.25 -2.66 27.38
N ASP A 179 12.18 -2.27 28.25
CA ASP A 179 13.20 -3.18 28.79
C ASP A 179 12.61 -4.34 29.60
N SER A 180 11.42 -4.17 30.21
CA SER A 180 10.67 -5.25 30.88
C SER A 180 9.97 -6.20 29.90
N GLY A 181 9.96 -5.88 28.61
CA GLY A 181 9.27 -6.66 27.58
C GLY A 181 7.77 -6.33 27.46
N GLU A 182 7.30 -5.31 28.16
CA GLU A 182 5.91 -4.86 28.10
C GLU A 182 5.67 -3.94 26.89
N PRO A 183 4.46 -3.95 26.31
CA PRO A 183 4.07 -2.96 25.30
C PRO A 183 4.16 -1.54 25.86
N ILE A 184 4.66 -0.61 25.06
CA ILE A 184 4.56 0.83 25.38
C ILE A 184 3.11 1.32 25.38
N ALA A 185 2.86 2.45 26.02
CA ALA A 185 1.53 3.03 26.08
C ALA A 185 1.20 3.79 24.77
N PRO A 186 0.04 3.53 24.14
CA PRO A 186 -0.43 4.38 23.06
C PRO A 186 -0.89 5.73 23.62
N GLY A 187 -0.87 6.75 22.77
CA GLY A 187 -1.24 8.12 23.07
C GLY A 187 -0.04 9.01 23.40
N GLU A 188 1.12 8.40 23.63
CA GLU A 188 2.35 9.09 23.99
C GLU A 188 3.27 9.37 22.80
N VAL A 189 4.12 10.36 22.95
CA VAL A 189 5.21 10.67 22.02
C VAL A 189 6.49 10.01 22.54
N TYR A 190 7.09 9.19 21.69
CA TYR A 190 8.38 8.58 21.96
C TYR A 190 9.45 9.25 21.10
N SER A 191 10.56 9.60 21.74
CA SER A 191 11.75 10.12 21.08
C SER A 191 12.86 9.11 21.22
N PHE A 192 13.82 9.15 20.30
CA PHE A 192 15.01 8.31 20.43
C PHE A 192 16.26 9.15 20.28
N THR A 193 17.31 8.71 20.95
CA THR A 193 18.63 9.27 20.79
C THR A 193 19.60 8.13 20.54
N PHE A 194 20.27 8.21 19.40
CA PHE A 194 21.36 7.30 19.09
C PHE A 194 22.69 7.97 19.42
N ASN A 195 23.51 7.29 20.21
CA ASN A 195 24.86 7.71 20.53
C ASN A 195 25.85 6.69 19.97
N ALA A 196 26.84 7.16 19.23
CA ALA A 196 27.97 6.37 18.78
C ALA A 196 29.27 6.98 19.32
N TYR A 197 30.21 6.12 19.68
CA TYR A 197 31.53 6.46 20.14
C TYR A 197 32.56 5.84 19.20
N ASP A 198 33.55 6.60 18.75
CA ASP A 198 34.66 6.09 17.96
C ASP A 198 35.73 5.43 18.85
N ALA A 199 36.86 4.99 18.27
CA ALA A 199 37.97 4.41 19.04
C ALA A 199 38.75 5.45 19.88
N GLN A 200 38.58 6.73 19.60
CA GLN A 200 39.25 7.86 20.26
C GLN A 200 38.39 8.47 21.38
N GLY A 201 37.14 8.02 21.53
CA GLY A 201 36.18 8.53 22.51
C GLY A 201 35.31 9.69 22.02
N ASN A 202 35.38 10.06 20.75
CA ASN A 202 34.50 11.09 20.18
C ASN A 202 33.07 10.57 20.11
N GLN A 203 32.13 11.35 20.65
CA GLN A 203 30.72 11.03 20.64
C GLN A 203 30.01 11.71 19.47
N THR A 204 29.27 10.93 18.70
CA THR A 204 28.28 11.41 17.74
C THR A 204 26.88 11.11 18.28
N ARG A 205 26.08 12.16 18.48
CA ARG A 205 24.68 12.05 18.91
C ARG A 205 23.76 12.36 17.74
N ILE A 206 22.88 11.43 17.43
CA ILE A 206 21.87 11.55 16.38
C ILE A 206 20.50 11.52 17.08
N PRO A 207 19.84 12.67 17.28
CA PRO A 207 18.48 12.69 17.79
C PRO A 207 17.52 12.20 16.70
N GLY A 208 16.59 11.36 17.10
CA GLY A 208 15.49 10.92 16.27
C GLY A 208 14.34 11.91 16.22
N THR A 209 13.52 11.81 15.17
CA THR A 209 12.25 12.53 15.13
C THR A 209 11.28 11.91 16.15
N PRO A 210 10.74 12.69 17.10
CA PRO A 210 9.73 12.18 18.01
C PRO A 210 8.48 11.73 17.25
N GLN A 211 7.94 10.57 17.60
CA GLN A 211 6.74 10.02 16.97
C GLN A 211 5.68 9.68 18.01
N ARG A 212 4.44 10.05 17.70
CA ARG A 212 3.29 9.69 18.52
C ARG A 212 2.78 8.30 18.14
N VAL A 213 2.59 7.44 19.13
CA VAL A 213 2.04 6.10 18.94
C VAL A 213 0.54 6.15 19.14
N ASN A 214 -0.24 6.00 18.06
CA ASN A 214 -1.72 6.07 18.16
C ASN A 214 -2.35 4.71 18.46
N GLY A 215 -1.76 3.64 17.97
CA GLY A 215 -2.17 2.28 18.27
C GLY A 215 -1.13 1.27 17.81
N LEU A 216 -1.08 0.13 18.50
CA LEU A 216 -0.11 -0.93 18.25
C LEU A 216 -0.77 -2.30 18.42
N VAL A 217 -0.28 -3.27 17.65
CA VAL A 217 -0.70 -4.67 17.70
C VAL A 217 0.54 -5.50 17.98
N GLN A 218 0.53 -6.20 19.12
CA GLN A 218 1.67 -7.00 19.57
C GLN A 218 1.22 -8.36 20.11
N GLU A 219 2.11 -9.33 19.99
CA GLU A 219 1.95 -10.65 20.62
C GLU A 219 2.64 -10.65 21.99
N ALA A 220 1.89 -11.01 23.03
CA ALA A 220 2.36 -11.13 24.40
C ALA A 220 1.88 -12.47 25.00
N GLY A 221 2.80 -13.38 25.29
CA GLY A 221 2.47 -14.63 25.98
C GLY A 221 1.54 -15.59 25.21
N GLY A 222 1.48 -15.48 23.87
CA GLY A 222 0.58 -16.26 23.02
C GLY A 222 -0.81 -15.62 22.80
N GLU A 223 -1.04 -14.46 23.41
CA GLU A 223 -2.21 -13.60 23.24
C GLU A 223 -1.85 -12.43 22.31
N TRP A 224 -2.82 -11.97 21.52
CA TRP A 224 -2.68 -10.75 20.72
C TRP A 224 -3.27 -9.57 21.49
N VAL A 225 -2.50 -8.51 21.66
CA VAL A 225 -2.92 -7.29 22.35
C VAL A 225 -2.96 -6.15 21.34
N VAL A 226 -4.15 -5.57 21.15
CA VAL A 226 -4.35 -4.34 20.38
C VAL A 226 -4.52 -3.20 21.37
N SER A 227 -3.56 -2.27 21.40
CA SER A 227 -3.61 -1.10 22.28
C SER A 227 -3.88 0.14 21.44
N ILE A 228 -4.90 0.91 21.79
CA ILE A 228 -5.35 2.11 21.07
C ILE A 228 -5.44 3.29 22.03
N ALA A 229 -4.96 4.46 21.62
CA ALA A 229 -5.10 5.68 22.41
C ALA A 229 -6.57 6.13 22.45
N ALA A 230 -7.09 6.47 23.64
CA ALA A 230 -8.52 6.75 23.79
C ALA A 230 -8.98 8.02 23.06
N ASP A 231 -8.10 9.00 22.89
CA ASP A 231 -8.35 10.25 22.14
C ASP A 231 -8.47 10.04 20.62
N MET A 232 -8.16 8.84 20.14
CA MET A 232 -8.41 8.42 18.76
C MET A 232 -9.82 7.87 18.57
N ILE A 233 -10.50 7.51 19.66
CA ILE A 233 -11.81 6.85 19.65
C ILE A 233 -12.90 7.77 20.23
N PHE A 234 -12.63 8.41 21.36
CA PHE A 234 -13.60 9.19 22.11
C PHE A 234 -13.34 10.70 22.05
N THR A 235 -14.40 11.47 22.24
CA THR A 235 -14.30 12.91 22.52
C THR A 235 -13.62 13.18 23.86
N GLU A 236 -12.95 14.33 23.95
CA GLU A 236 -12.29 14.77 25.16
C GLU A 236 -13.30 14.89 26.32
N GLY A 237 -13.00 14.29 27.47
CA GLY A 237 -13.88 14.32 28.64
C GLY A 237 -15.23 13.61 28.49
N GLY A 238 -15.48 12.92 27.37
CA GLY A 238 -16.73 12.22 27.07
C GLY A 238 -16.57 10.75 26.66
N ALA A 239 -17.72 10.10 26.41
CA ALA A 239 -17.80 8.73 25.89
C ALA A 239 -18.37 8.66 24.46
N GLN A 240 -18.59 9.81 23.81
CA GLN A 240 -19.06 9.87 22.43
C GLN A 240 -17.92 9.52 21.48
N LEU A 241 -18.23 8.80 20.40
CA LEU A 241 -17.25 8.41 19.40
C LEU A 241 -16.94 9.58 18.46
N LEU A 242 -15.67 9.67 18.06
CA LEU A 242 -15.24 10.55 16.99
C LEU A 242 -15.65 9.96 15.63
N GLU A 243 -15.95 10.80 14.64
CA GLU A 243 -16.23 10.31 13.27
C GLU A 243 -15.06 9.51 12.68
N ARG A 244 -13.83 9.95 12.99
CA ARG A 244 -12.58 9.27 12.63
C ARG A 244 -12.33 7.97 13.41
N ALA A 245 -13.15 7.61 14.41
CA ALA A 245 -12.97 6.40 15.20
C ALA A 245 -13.37 5.14 14.43
N THR A 246 -14.37 5.23 13.54
CA THR A 246 -14.94 4.11 12.79
C THR A 246 -13.87 3.23 12.11
N PRO A 247 -13.01 3.74 11.21
CA PRO A 247 -12.01 2.91 10.53
C PRO A 247 -10.99 2.26 11.49
N ARG A 248 -10.76 2.86 12.66
CA ARG A 248 -9.84 2.33 13.68
C ARG A 248 -10.47 1.18 14.45
N LEU A 249 -11.75 1.29 14.76
CA LEU A 249 -12.52 0.20 15.36
C LEU A 249 -12.71 -0.95 14.36
N ASP A 250 -12.84 -0.64 13.08
CA ASP A 250 -12.87 -1.63 12.00
C ASP A 250 -11.53 -2.36 11.87
N GLU A 251 -10.41 -1.64 11.90
CA GLU A 251 -9.06 -2.24 11.93
C GLU A 251 -8.89 -3.14 13.15
N ALA A 252 -9.31 -2.69 14.34
CA ALA A 252 -9.25 -3.51 15.55
C ALA A 252 -10.13 -4.76 15.44
N ALA A 253 -11.35 -4.63 14.90
CA ALA A 253 -12.24 -5.75 14.65
C ALA A 253 -11.66 -6.74 13.64
N ASN A 254 -10.94 -6.28 12.62
CA ASN A 254 -10.24 -7.14 11.68
C ASN A 254 -9.16 -7.98 12.38
N VAL A 255 -8.40 -7.39 13.31
CA VAL A 255 -7.41 -8.13 14.11
C VAL A 255 -8.10 -9.18 14.98
N VAL A 256 -9.22 -8.84 15.60
CA VAL A 256 -10.03 -9.81 16.37
C VAL A 256 -10.47 -10.97 15.46
N LYS A 257 -11.07 -10.68 14.30
CA LYS A 257 -11.51 -11.71 13.35
C LYS A 257 -10.37 -12.61 12.86
N GLU A 258 -9.17 -12.06 12.72
CA GLU A 258 -8.00 -12.81 12.26
C GLU A 258 -7.39 -13.70 13.34
N LYS A 259 -7.34 -13.21 14.59
CA LYS A 259 -6.55 -13.82 15.68
C LYS A 259 -7.37 -14.54 16.74
N LEU A 260 -8.71 -14.42 16.72
CA LEU A 260 -9.59 -15.04 17.70
C LEU A 260 -9.43 -16.56 17.72
N LYS A 261 -9.09 -17.12 18.88
CA LYS A 261 -9.13 -18.57 19.11
C LYS A 261 -10.24 -18.95 20.08
N SER A 262 -10.46 -18.15 21.12
CA SER A 262 -11.37 -18.47 22.22
C SER A 262 -12.20 -17.29 22.71
N GLN A 263 -11.57 -16.25 23.26
CA GLN A 263 -12.25 -15.13 23.90
C GLN A 263 -11.50 -13.81 23.69
N VAL A 264 -12.23 -12.72 23.87
CA VAL A 264 -11.76 -11.34 23.75
C VAL A 264 -12.04 -10.62 25.05
N VAL A 265 -10.99 -10.09 25.67
CA VAL A 265 -11.09 -9.27 26.88
C VAL A 265 -10.65 -7.86 26.57
N VAL A 266 -11.54 -6.90 26.75
CA VAL A 266 -11.28 -5.49 26.49
C VAL A 266 -11.11 -4.75 27.80
N TYR A 267 -9.96 -4.12 27.99
CA TYR A 267 -9.70 -3.22 29.10
C TYR A 267 -9.80 -1.78 28.63
N VAL A 268 -10.71 -1.01 29.24
CA VAL A 268 -10.86 0.42 28.97
C VAL A 268 -10.22 1.19 30.12
N TYR A 269 -9.07 1.79 29.85
CA TYR A 269 -8.34 2.61 30.79
C TYR A 269 -8.84 4.05 30.72
N THR A 270 -9.32 4.55 31.85
CA THR A 270 -9.86 5.91 31.95
C THR A 270 -9.35 6.65 33.18
N GLU A 271 -9.12 7.95 33.01
CA GLU A 271 -8.76 8.84 34.11
C GLU A 271 -9.92 9.24 35.02
N LEU A 272 -11.14 9.19 34.49
CA LEU A 272 -12.35 9.58 35.21
C LEU A 272 -13.22 8.34 35.41
N GLU A 273 -13.43 7.96 36.67
CA GLU A 273 -14.23 6.79 37.03
C GLU A 273 -15.65 6.87 36.45
N ARG A 274 -16.27 8.05 36.45
CA ARG A 274 -17.61 8.29 35.88
C ARG A 274 -17.72 7.90 34.40
N LEU A 275 -16.64 8.03 33.63
CA LEU A 275 -16.63 7.75 32.20
C LEU A 275 -16.34 6.28 31.89
N SER A 276 -15.80 5.53 32.86
CA SER A 276 -15.34 4.16 32.64
C SER A 276 -16.48 3.25 32.18
N ALA A 277 -17.63 3.30 32.86
CA ALA A 277 -18.81 2.50 32.54
C ALA A 277 -19.43 2.87 31.18
N GLU A 278 -19.54 4.17 30.88
CA GLU A 278 -20.10 4.65 29.61
C GLU A 278 -19.22 4.25 28.44
N ARG A 279 -17.90 4.46 28.52
CA ARG A 279 -16.94 4.08 27.49
C ARG A 279 -16.92 2.55 27.28
N CYS A 280 -17.01 1.77 28.36
CA CYS A 280 -17.13 0.31 28.25
C CYS A 280 -18.38 -0.10 27.45
N ARG A 281 -19.55 0.45 27.77
CA ARG A 281 -20.80 0.15 27.04
C ARG A 281 -20.70 0.52 25.56
N VAL A 282 -20.09 1.66 25.24
CA VAL A 282 -19.92 2.09 23.85
C VAL A 282 -19.01 1.10 23.10
N ILE A 283 -17.86 0.74 23.65
CA ILE A 283 -16.94 -0.21 22.99
C ILE A 283 -17.56 -1.59 22.86
N GLU A 284 -18.27 -2.06 23.87
CA GLU A 284 -19.00 -3.32 23.83
C GLU A 284 -20.04 -3.33 22.69
N ALA A 285 -20.83 -2.26 22.55
CA ALA A 285 -21.80 -2.12 21.47
C ALA A 285 -21.14 -2.05 20.08
N GLU A 286 -20.03 -1.32 19.96
CA GLU A 286 -19.33 -1.16 18.68
C GLU A 286 -18.61 -2.44 18.23
N LEU A 287 -18.04 -3.22 19.16
CA LEU A 287 -17.41 -4.50 18.86
C LEU A 287 -18.45 -5.57 18.52
N ASN A 288 -19.56 -5.65 19.26
CA ASN A 288 -20.65 -6.57 18.94
C ASN A 288 -21.29 -6.30 17.56
N ARG A 289 -21.28 -5.04 17.10
CA ARG A 289 -21.74 -4.70 15.74
C ARG A 289 -20.77 -5.20 14.65
N ARG A 290 -19.48 -5.24 14.94
CA ARG A 290 -18.41 -5.51 13.95
C ARG A 290 -17.95 -6.95 13.92
N VAL A 291 -18.02 -7.65 15.05
CA VAL A 291 -17.49 -9.01 15.22
C VAL A 291 -18.59 -9.91 15.76
N VAL A 292 -18.75 -11.07 15.13
CA VAL A 292 -19.63 -12.13 15.65
C VAL A 292 -18.83 -13.01 16.58
N LEU A 293 -19.15 -12.96 17.87
CA LEU A 293 -18.49 -13.73 18.92
C LEU A 293 -19.48 -14.72 19.55
N PRO A 294 -19.01 -15.91 19.99
CA PRO A 294 -19.83 -16.82 20.78
C PRO A 294 -20.37 -16.13 22.05
N PRO A 295 -21.54 -16.54 22.57
CA PRO A 295 -22.07 -16.01 23.82
C PRO A 295 -21.04 -16.12 24.96
N GLY A 296 -20.76 -15.00 25.64
CA GLY A 296 -19.79 -14.95 26.73
C GLY A 296 -18.32 -14.87 26.32
N ALA A 297 -18.00 -14.89 25.03
CA ALA A 297 -16.62 -14.76 24.54
C ALA A 297 -16.09 -13.32 24.58
N LEU A 298 -16.96 -12.31 24.68
CA LEU A 298 -16.58 -10.91 24.87
C LEU A 298 -16.75 -10.50 26.33
N SER A 299 -15.69 -9.96 26.94
CA SER A 299 -15.75 -9.32 28.25
C SER A 299 -15.13 -7.93 28.17
N VAL A 300 -15.88 -6.90 28.56
CA VAL A 300 -15.39 -5.53 28.63
C VAL A 300 -15.29 -5.10 30.08
N VAL A 301 -14.09 -4.71 30.51
CA VAL A 301 -13.77 -4.43 31.92
C VAL A 301 -13.20 -3.02 32.03
N PRO A 302 -13.76 -2.15 32.87
CA PRO A 302 -13.17 -0.85 33.16
C PRO A 302 -11.90 -1.01 34.00
N ARG A 303 -10.86 -0.27 33.64
CA ARG A 303 -9.64 -0.12 34.43
C ARG A 303 -9.45 1.34 34.80
N PHE A 304 -9.55 1.62 36.08
CA PHE A 304 -9.28 2.95 36.60
C PHE A 304 -7.82 3.04 37.04
N VAL A 305 -7.12 4.07 36.57
CA VAL A 305 -5.71 4.30 36.90
C VAL A 305 -5.59 5.63 37.64
N PRO A 306 -5.64 5.64 38.99
CA PRO A 306 -5.43 6.85 39.75
C PRO A 306 -3.95 7.25 39.73
N GLY A 307 -3.68 8.53 39.44
CA GLY A 307 -2.41 9.16 39.80
C GLY A 307 -1.15 8.81 38.99
N LEU A 308 -1.23 8.01 37.91
CA LEU A 308 -0.07 7.79 37.03
C LEU A 308 0.09 8.95 36.03
N GLN A 309 1.31 9.47 35.92
CA GLN A 309 1.73 10.34 34.82
C GLN A 309 2.66 9.56 33.89
N PRO A 310 2.54 9.71 32.56
CA PRO A 310 1.51 10.49 31.87
C PRO A 310 0.14 9.80 31.98
N LYS A 311 -0.90 10.59 32.25
CA LYS A 311 -2.28 10.09 32.33
C LYS A 311 -2.75 9.79 30.92
N LEU A 312 -2.68 8.52 30.52
CA LEU A 312 -3.10 8.11 29.18
C LEU A 312 -4.30 7.19 29.29
N SER A 313 -5.46 7.73 28.92
CA SER A 313 -6.63 6.93 28.63
C SER A 313 -6.33 6.08 27.37
N LYS A 314 -6.52 4.76 27.46
CA LYS A 314 -6.26 3.81 26.37
C LYS A 314 -7.27 2.67 26.38
N ILE A 315 -7.36 1.95 25.28
CA ILE A 315 -8.16 0.73 25.15
C ILE A 315 -7.20 -0.39 24.81
N GLU A 316 -7.23 -1.48 25.57
CA GLU A 316 -6.49 -2.70 25.26
C GLU A 316 -7.46 -3.82 24.96
N ILE A 317 -7.38 -4.40 23.77
CA ILE A 317 -8.16 -5.56 23.35
C ILE A 317 -7.22 -6.76 23.38
N ARG A 318 -7.41 -7.65 24.34
CA ARG A 318 -6.67 -8.91 24.45
C ARG A 318 -7.45 -10.02 23.77
N ILE A 319 -6.81 -10.68 22.84
CA ILE A 319 -7.40 -11.72 22.00
C ILE A 319 -6.67 -13.02 22.32
N LEU A 320 -7.44 -13.99 22.82
CA LEU A 320 -6.97 -15.30 23.26
C LEU A 320 -7.17 -16.36 22.19
#